data_AF-A0AA36E3L7-F1
#
_entry.id   AF-A0AA36E3L7-F1
#
_cell.length_a   1.000
_cell.length_b   1.000
_cell.length_c   1.000
_cell.angle_alpha   90.00
_cell.angle_beta   90.00
_cell.angle_gamma   90.00
#
_symmetry.space_group_name_H-M   'P 1'
#
loop_
_entity.id
_entity.type
_entity.pdbx_description
1 polymer ?
#
loop_
_entity_poly.entity_id
_entity_poly.type
_entity_poly.pdbx_seq_one_letter_code
_entity_poly.pdbx_strand_id
1 'polypeptide(L)'
;MRKGSWEFITQRFPSCVTEIFEPEGVCVDGHDGYLHWLGCIAEDGDRQTIVAFDLGLETFIEMPLPDAILEYRGPNSLGVLGGNLCVVTWVSDGVCEVWVMEEYGVAESWVKCHVFSQFRCLFGFTSRNELLIEDDDCHLVLYHPVADKAKILEKYCPGRFGANKIVEYVDSLVWVAPNVR
;
A
#
# COMPACT_ATOMS: atom_id res chain seq x y z
N MET A 1 -2.47 22.60 -2.89
CA MET A 1 -2.16 22.71 -4.34
C MET A 1 -3.23 23.49 -5.11
N ARG A 2 -2.85 24.54 -5.85
CA ARG A 2 -3.73 25.26 -6.77
C ARG A 2 -3.83 24.52 -8.10
N LYS A 3 -5.00 24.55 -8.73
CA LYS A 3 -5.24 23.91 -10.03
C LYS A 3 -4.36 24.55 -11.11
N GLY A 4 -3.53 23.76 -11.79
CA GLY A 4 -2.76 24.20 -12.96
C GLY A 4 -1.35 24.77 -12.68
N SER A 5 -0.78 24.54 -11.50
CA SER A 5 0.62 24.89 -11.20
C SER A 5 1.37 23.67 -10.66
N TRP A 6 2.62 23.50 -11.10
CA TRP A 6 3.56 22.55 -10.50
C TRP A 6 4.55 23.31 -9.63
N GLU A 7 4.77 22.82 -8.41
CA GLU A 7 5.75 23.36 -7.48
C GLU A 7 6.73 22.27 -7.05
N PHE A 8 7.99 22.63 -6.90
CA PHE A 8 9.02 21.72 -6.39
C PHE A 8 9.03 21.79 -4.87
N ILE A 9 8.78 20.66 -4.23
CA ILE A 9 9.00 20.50 -2.79
C ILE A 9 10.51 20.38 -2.55
N THR A 10 11.04 21.26 -1.71
CA THR A 10 12.49 21.33 -1.40
C THR A 10 12.89 20.57 -0.14
N GLN A 11 11.90 20.02 0.56
CA GLN A 11 12.14 19.19 1.73
C GLN A 11 12.97 17.96 1.36
N ARG A 12 13.86 17.59 2.27
CA ARG A 12 14.70 16.40 2.13
C ARG A 12 13.94 15.19 2.65
N PHE A 13 14.21 14.04 2.04
CA PHE A 13 13.84 12.75 2.61
C PHE A 13 14.51 12.56 3.98
N PRO A 14 13.92 11.73 4.86
CA PRO A 14 14.59 11.32 6.10
C PRO A 14 15.95 10.73 5.76
N SER A 15 17.01 11.16 6.46
CA SER A 15 18.39 10.81 6.10
C SER A 15 18.73 9.32 6.22
N CYS A 16 17.91 8.58 6.97
CA CYS A 16 17.97 7.14 7.09
C CYS A 16 17.47 6.43 5.82
N VAL A 17 16.57 7.03 5.03
CA VAL A 17 15.96 6.39 3.87
C VAL A 17 16.92 6.40 2.68
N THR A 18 17.26 5.23 2.18
CA THR A 18 18.18 5.04 1.04
C THR A 18 17.43 4.90 -0.29
N GLU A 19 16.23 4.32 -0.29
CA GLU A 19 15.43 4.06 -1.49
C GLU A 19 13.92 3.94 -1.16
N ILE A 20 13.05 4.21 -2.14
CA ILE A 20 11.61 3.92 -2.09
C ILE A 20 11.31 2.76 -3.06
N PHE A 21 10.62 1.73 -2.58
CA PHE A 21 10.16 0.62 -3.41
C PHE A 21 8.90 1.00 -4.18
N GLU A 22 8.77 0.43 -5.38
CA GLU A 22 7.58 0.59 -6.25
C GLU A 22 7.02 2.02 -6.21
N PRO A 23 7.77 3.04 -6.69
CA PRO A 23 7.37 4.45 -6.53
C PRO A 23 6.00 4.79 -7.16
N GLU A 24 5.48 3.92 -8.02
CA GLU A 24 4.14 3.99 -8.62
C GLU A 24 3.02 3.52 -7.65
N GLY A 25 3.38 2.69 -6.68
CA GLY A 25 2.54 2.13 -5.61
C GLY A 25 2.36 3.09 -4.43
N VAL A 26 1.86 4.30 -4.68
CA VAL A 26 1.43 5.21 -3.59
C VAL A 26 0.17 4.64 -2.93
N CYS A 27 0.18 4.44 -1.61
CA CYS A 27 -1.03 4.22 -0.81
C CYS A 27 -1.61 5.59 -0.40
N VAL A 28 -2.89 5.83 -0.71
CA VAL A 28 -3.49 7.17 -0.76
C VAL A 28 -4.76 7.31 0.08
N ASP A 29 -4.78 6.82 1.32
CA ASP A 29 -6.01 6.89 2.14
C ASP A 29 -5.87 6.34 3.58
N GLY A 30 -4.66 5.99 4.04
CA GLY A 30 -4.50 5.44 5.40
C GLY A 30 -4.72 6.46 6.52
N HIS A 31 -4.66 7.75 6.19
CA HIS A 31 -4.94 8.87 7.09
C HIS A 31 -5.06 10.18 6.28
N ASP A 32 -6.08 11.01 6.57
CA ASP A 32 -6.36 12.26 5.87
C ASP A 32 -5.09 13.13 5.70
N GLY A 33 -4.70 13.37 4.46
CA GLY A 33 -3.60 14.29 4.11
C GLY A 33 -2.21 13.65 4.02
N TYR A 34 -2.08 12.33 4.11
CA TYR A 34 -0.79 11.65 3.98
C TYR A 34 -0.73 10.74 2.75
N LEU A 35 0.45 10.69 2.13
CA LEU A 35 0.81 9.70 1.12
C LEU A 35 1.84 8.74 1.71
N HIS A 36 1.71 7.44 1.46
CA HIS A 36 2.59 6.43 2.04
C HIS A 36 3.28 5.57 0.98
N TRP A 37 4.54 5.23 1.24
CA TRP A 37 5.36 4.30 0.47
C TRP A 37 6.14 3.37 1.39
N LEU A 38 6.56 2.22 0.86
CA LEU A 38 7.61 1.43 1.49
C LEU A 38 8.96 1.94 1.03
N GLY A 39 9.91 2.03 1.96
CA GLY A 39 11.29 2.39 1.68
C GLY A 39 12.29 1.50 2.41
N CYS A 40 13.56 1.70 2.10
CA CYS A 40 14.70 1.06 2.76
C CYS A 40 15.46 2.04 3.64
N ILE A 41 15.97 1.57 4.77
CA ILE A 41 16.80 2.36 5.69
C ILE A 41 18.22 1.85 5.90
N ALA A 42 18.59 0.74 5.28
CA ALA A 42 19.92 0.15 5.37
C ALA A 42 20.59 0.07 3.99
N GLU A 43 21.92 0.23 3.95
CA GLU A 43 22.73 0.13 2.73
C GLU A 43 22.70 -1.27 2.11
N ASP A 44 22.36 -2.30 2.89
CA ASP A 44 22.17 -3.68 2.43
C ASP A 44 20.75 -3.96 1.87
N GLY A 45 19.84 -2.99 1.96
CA GLY A 45 18.46 -3.10 1.47
C GLY A 45 17.55 -4.00 2.32
N ASP A 46 18.03 -4.51 3.46
CA ASP A 46 17.30 -5.53 4.23
C ASP A 46 16.28 -4.94 5.23
N ARG A 47 16.45 -3.67 5.62
CA ARG A 47 15.55 -3.02 6.58
C ARG A 47 14.59 -2.08 5.88
N GLN A 48 13.32 -2.43 5.96
CA GLN A 48 12.24 -1.63 5.40
C GLN A 48 11.63 -0.68 6.43
N THR A 49 11.08 0.42 5.93
CA THR A 49 10.35 1.44 6.69
C THR A 49 9.15 1.92 5.87
N ILE A 50 8.26 2.67 6.50
CA ILE A 50 7.22 3.41 5.80
C ILE A 50 7.68 4.87 5.69
N VAL A 51 7.64 5.40 4.47
CA VAL A 51 7.83 6.83 4.22
C VAL A 51 6.45 7.45 4.05
N ALA A 52 6.13 8.43 4.89
CA ALA A 52 4.93 9.24 4.77
C ALA A 52 5.28 10.64 4.26
N PHE A 53 4.45 11.21 3.39
CA PHE A 53 4.53 12.61 3.00
C PHE A 53 3.26 13.33 3.46
N ASP A 54 3.45 14.34 4.32
CA ASP A 54 2.39 15.22 4.81
C ASP A 54 2.05 16.26 3.73
N LEU A 55 0.85 16.19 3.17
CA LEU A 55 0.37 17.13 2.14
C LEU A 55 0.07 18.52 2.69
N GLY A 56 -0.12 18.67 4.00
CA GLY A 56 -0.40 19.95 4.66
C GLY A 56 0.87 20.69 5.03
N LEU A 57 1.87 19.98 5.57
CA LEU A 57 3.16 20.53 5.97
C LEU A 57 4.22 20.45 4.86
N GLU A 58 3.98 19.66 3.82
CA GLU A 58 4.91 19.36 2.73
C GLU A 58 6.24 18.77 3.24
N THR A 59 6.15 17.88 4.22
CA THR A 59 7.30 17.25 4.88
C THR A 59 7.24 15.73 4.80
N PHE A 60 8.41 15.09 4.75
CA PHE A 60 8.52 13.64 4.87
C PHE A 60 8.68 13.21 6.32
N ILE A 61 8.08 12.08 6.66
CA ILE A 61 8.10 11.44 7.96
C ILE A 61 8.47 9.98 7.75
N GLU A 62 9.35 9.45 8.60
CA GLU A 62 9.62 8.02 8.69
C GLU A 62 8.66 7.40 9.71
N MET A 63 8.08 6.25 9.37
CA MET A 63 7.21 5.47 10.23
C MET A 63 7.70 4.02 10.30
N PRO A 64 7.86 3.44 11.50
CA PRO A 64 8.34 2.07 11.63
C PRO A 64 7.27 1.06 11.21
N LEU A 65 7.74 -0.04 10.62
CA LEU A 65 6.98 -1.27 10.46
C LEU A 65 6.84 -2.00 11.81
N PRO A 66 5.88 -2.92 11.97
CA PRO A 66 5.84 -3.81 13.13
C PRO A 66 7.14 -4.62 13.24
N ASP A 67 7.71 -4.73 14.44
CA ASP A 67 8.96 -5.47 14.69
C ASP A 67 8.90 -6.91 14.17
N ALA A 68 7.73 -7.55 14.30
CA ALA A 68 7.50 -8.91 13.82
C ALA A 68 7.68 -9.05 12.30
N ILE A 69 7.44 -7.99 11.53
CA ILE A 69 7.66 -7.98 10.07
C ILE A 69 9.15 -7.88 9.75
N LEU A 70 9.94 -7.20 10.58
CA LEU A 70 11.38 -7.02 10.36
C LEU A 70 12.17 -8.34 10.44
N GLU A 71 11.58 -9.38 11.06
CA GLU A 71 12.15 -10.73 11.06
C GLU A 71 11.96 -11.47 9.73
N TYR A 72 10.96 -11.07 8.94
CA TYR A 72 10.62 -11.70 7.66
C TYR A 72 11.09 -10.83 6.48
N ARG A 73 11.94 -11.40 5.62
CA ARG A 73 12.42 -10.74 4.38
C ARG A 73 11.47 -10.91 3.20
N GLY A 74 10.18 -11.11 3.47
CA GLY A 74 9.16 -11.28 2.44
C GLY A 74 8.83 -9.97 1.74
N PRO A 75 8.24 -10.01 0.53
CA PRO A 75 7.67 -8.81 -0.08
C PRO A 75 6.57 -8.26 0.83
N ASN A 76 6.58 -6.94 1.02
CA ASN A 76 5.58 -6.22 1.79
C ASN A 76 4.76 -5.32 0.86
N SER A 77 3.50 -5.09 1.20
CA SER A 77 2.61 -4.18 0.48
C SER A 77 1.83 -3.31 1.47
N LEU A 78 1.65 -2.04 1.13
CA LEU A 78 0.81 -1.12 1.91
C LEU A 78 -0.62 -1.11 1.38
N GLY A 79 -1.56 -0.84 2.29
CA GLY A 79 -2.95 -0.64 1.93
C GLY A 79 -3.72 0.00 3.06
N VAL A 80 -5.04 0.05 2.90
CA VAL A 80 -5.95 0.59 3.89
C VAL A 80 -7.01 -0.46 4.20
N LEU A 81 -7.20 -0.71 5.50
CA LEU A 81 -8.23 -1.62 5.99
C LEU A 81 -9.03 -0.94 7.09
N GLY A 82 -10.32 -0.77 6.86
CA GLY A 82 -11.20 -0.12 7.83
C GLY A 82 -10.88 1.35 8.08
N GLY A 83 -10.22 2.02 7.12
CA GLY A 83 -9.75 3.40 7.25
C GLY A 83 -8.40 3.57 7.93
N ASN A 84 -7.76 2.48 8.35
CA ASN A 84 -6.44 2.50 8.97
C ASN A 84 -5.37 2.00 8.00
N LEU A 85 -4.17 2.57 8.09
CA LEU A 85 -3.00 2.10 7.37
C LEU A 85 -2.71 0.64 7.76
N CYS A 86 -2.48 -0.22 6.77
CA CYS A 86 -2.15 -1.61 6.98
C CYS A 86 -0.96 -2.06 6.11
N VAL A 87 -0.27 -3.09 6.58
CA VAL A 87 0.82 -3.77 5.88
C VAL A 87 0.42 -5.22 5.69
N VAL A 88 0.59 -5.72 4.47
CA VAL A 88 0.52 -7.14 4.17
C VAL A 88 1.93 -7.66 3.96
N THR A 89 2.31 -8.69 4.73
CA THR A 89 3.62 -9.32 4.66
C THR A 89 3.48 -10.79 4.29
N TRP A 90 4.33 -11.27 3.37
CA TRP A 90 4.39 -12.68 3.00
C TRP A 90 5.40 -13.41 3.90
N VAL A 91 4.90 -14.24 4.81
CA VAL A 91 5.72 -14.96 5.80
C VAL A 91 6.23 -16.30 5.29
N SER A 92 5.55 -16.90 4.31
CA SER A 92 5.99 -18.09 3.58
C SER A 92 5.25 -18.20 2.25
N ASP A 93 5.63 -19.17 1.41
CA ASP A 93 4.92 -19.47 0.16
C ASP A 93 3.43 -19.68 0.43
N GLY A 94 2.60 -18.86 -0.20
CA GLY A 94 1.15 -18.98 -0.08
C GLY A 94 0.54 -18.41 1.21
N VAL A 95 1.33 -17.87 2.13
CA VAL A 95 0.86 -17.37 3.44
C VAL A 95 1.22 -15.91 3.63
N CYS A 96 0.21 -15.09 3.91
CA CYS A 96 0.41 -13.68 4.24
C CYS A 96 -0.31 -13.27 5.52
N GLU A 97 0.28 -12.31 6.22
CA GLU A 97 -0.29 -11.71 7.43
C GLU A 97 -0.65 -10.26 7.15
N VAL A 98 -1.76 -9.80 7.72
CA VAL A 98 -2.20 -8.41 7.66
C VAL A 98 -2.06 -7.77 9.03
N TRP A 99 -1.29 -6.69 9.06
CA TRP A 99 -1.05 -5.86 10.23
C TRP A 99 -1.71 -4.50 10.03
N VAL A 100 -2.44 -4.02 11.03
CA VAL A 100 -3.14 -2.72 10.99
C VAL A 100 -2.56 -1.81 12.07
N MET A 101 -2.31 -0.55 11.73
CA MET A 101 -1.89 0.48 12.67
C MET A 101 -3.15 1.08 13.32
N GLU A 102 -3.46 0.67 14.56
CA GLU A 102 -4.67 1.14 15.25
C GLU A 102 -4.58 2.62 15.65
N GLU A 103 -3.38 3.12 15.95
CA GLU A 103 -3.11 4.52 16.24
C GLU A 103 -2.06 5.06 15.26
N TYR A 104 -2.49 5.97 14.39
CA TYR A 104 -1.63 6.48 13.33
C TYR A 104 -0.33 7.10 13.86
N GLY A 105 0.81 6.67 13.31
CA GLY A 105 2.13 7.14 13.73
C GLY A 105 2.73 6.42 14.93
N VAL A 106 1.97 5.57 15.64
CA VAL A 106 2.43 4.88 16.85
C VAL A 106 2.87 3.45 16.53
N ALA A 107 4.17 3.18 16.67
CA ALA A 107 4.79 1.91 16.35
C ALA A 107 4.18 0.73 17.15
N GLU A 108 3.85 0.97 18.41
CA GLU A 108 3.32 -0.04 19.32
C GLU A 108 1.85 -0.37 19.05
N SER A 109 1.18 0.39 18.17
CA SER A 109 -0.24 0.20 17.83
C SER A 109 -0.48 -0.79 16.70
N TRP A 110 0.59 -1.35 16.13
CA TRP A 110 0.48 -2.37 15.10
C TRP A 110 -0.11 -3.67 15.67
N VAL A 111 -1.26 -4.08 15.14
CA VAL A 111 -1.93 -5.32 15.52
C VAL A 111 -2.04 -6.26 14.32
N LYS A 112 -1.67 -7.53 14.52
CA LYS A 112 -1.92 -8.60 13.54
C LYS A 112 -3.41 -8.95 13.55
N CYS A 113 -4.14 -8.58 12.51
CA CYS A 113 -5.59 -8.79 12.44
C CYS A 113 -5.97 -10.08 11.71
N HIS A 114 -5.23 -10.44 10.65
CA HIS A 114 -5.58 -11.57 9.80
C HIS A 114 -4.35 -12.37 9.34
N VAL A 115 -4.56 -13.66 9.12
CA VAL A 115 -3.60 -14.57 8.48
C VAL A 115 -4.34 -15.29 7.37
N PHE A 116 -3.74 -15.30 6.19
CA PHE A 116 -4.29 -15.90 4.99
C PHE A 116 -3.38 -16.99 4.44
N SER A 117 -3.98 -17.97 3.79
CA SER A 117 -3.28 -19.08 3.15
C SER A 117 -3.87 -19.35 1.76
N GLN A 118 -3.08 -19.94 0.86
CA GLN A 118 -3.48 -20.39 -0.48
C GLN A 118 -3.67 -19.25 -1.51
N PHE A 119 -2.87 -18.19 -1.37
CA PHE A 119 -2.85 -17.08 -2.32
C PHE A 119 -1.47 -16.94 -2.96
N ARG A 120 -1.43 -16.61 -4.24
CA ARG A 120 -0.17 -16.41 -4.98
C ARG A 120 0.27 -14.96 -4.98
N CYS A 121 -0.67 -14.04 -5.08
CA CYS A 121 -0.40 -12.60 -5.20
C CYS A 121 -1.47 -11.76 -4.53
N LEU A 122 -1.09 -10.57 -4.06
CA LEU A 122 -1.99 -9.51 -3.59
C LEU A 122 -1.89 -8.31 -4.53
N PHE A 123 -3.02 -7.79 -4.98
CA PHE A 123 -3.10 -6.61 -5.84
C PHE A 123 -3.51 -5.33 -5.09
N GLY A 124 -4.03 -5.48 -3.88
CA GLY A 124 -4.37 -4.36 -2.99
C GLY A 124 -5.77 -4.48 -2.40
N PHE A 125 -6.22 -3.37 -1.82
CA PHE A 125 -7.52 -3.24 -1.17
C PHE A 125 -8.45 -2.39 -2.02
N THR A 126 -9.74 -2.72 -1.96
CA THR A 126 -10.82 -1.90 -2.51
C THR A 126 -11.36 -0.94 -1.43
N SER A 127 -12.09 0.13 -1.78
CA SER A 127 -12.80 0.98 -0.79
C SER A 127 -13.77 0.23 0.11
N ARG A 128 -14.21 -0.96 -0.32
CA ARG A 128 -15.09 -1.82 0.46
C ARG A 128 -14.33 -2.69 1.47
N ASN A 129 -13.04 -2.44 1.68
CA ASN A 129 -12.17 -3.22 2.55
C ASN A 129 -12.05 -4.69 2.12
N GLU A 130 -12.24 -4.97 0.82
CA GLU A 130 -12.04 -6.29 0.21
C GLU A 130 -10.63 -6.35 -0.39
N LEU A 131 -9.92 -7.47 -0.18
CA LEU A 131 -8.63 -7.75 -0.81
C LEU A 131 -8.86 -8.33 -2.21
N LEU A 132 -8.14 -7.83 -3.21
CA LEU A 132 -8.07 -8.48 -4.51
C LEU A 132 -6.78 -9.30 -4.59
N ILE A 133 -6.93 -10.60 -4.78
CA ILE A 133 -5.83 -11.57 -4.74
C ILE A 133 -5.91 -12.55 -5.91
N GLU A 134 -4.79 -13.17 -6.23
CA GLU A 134 -4.72 -14.34 -7.12
C GLU A 134 -4.65 -15.62 -6.26
N ASP A 135 -5.52 -16.59 -6.51
CA ASP A 135 -5.44 -17.92 -5.88
C ASP A 135 -4.49 -18.89 -6.62
N ASP A 136 -4.32 -20.09 -6.08
CA ASP A 136 -3.45 -21.12 -6.68
C ASP A 136 -3.91 -21.61 -8.06
N ASP A 137 -5.19 -21.47 -8.37
CA ASP A 137 -5.79 -21.87 -9.65
C ASP A 137 -5.77 -20.73 -10.70
N CYS A 138 -5.09 -19.63 -10.38
CA CYS A 138 -5.00 -18.40 -11.18
C CYS A 138 -6.37 -17.72 -11.37
N HIS A 139 -7.21 -17.67 -10.33
CA HIS A 139 -8.40 -16.83 -10.33
C HIS A 139 -8.16 -15.52 -9.60
N LEU A 140 -8.79 -14.45 -10.09
CA LEU A 140 -8.96 -13.24 -9.29
C LEU A 140 -10.07 -13.46 -8.28
N VAL A 141 -9.75 -13.20 -7.02
CA VAL A 141 -10.67 -13.35 -5.89
C VAL A 141 -10.79 -12.02 -5.17
N LEU A 142 -12.02 -11.57 -4.94
CA LEU A 142 -12.32 -10.53 -3.97
C LEU A 142 -12.62 -11.21 -2.64
N TYR A 143 -11.78 -10.96 -1.65
CA TYR A 143 -11.89 -11.56 -0.33
C TYR A 143 -12.20 -10.50 0.72
N HIS A 144 -13.30 -10.67 1.46
CA HIS A 144 -13.67 -9.81 2.56
C HIS A 144 -13.18 -10.42 3.88
N PRO A 145 -12.18 -9.83 4.54
CA PRO A 145 -11.48 -10.47 5.66
C PRO A 145 -12.29 -10.53 6.95
N VAL A 146 -13.14 -9.53 7.19
CA VAL A 146 -14.05 -9.54 8.35
C VAL A 146 -15.25 -10.47 8.15
N ALA A 147 -15.83 -10.50 6.95
CA ALA A 147 -16.99 -11.33 6.65
C ALA A 147 -16.64 -12.79 6.34
N ASP A 148 -15.35 -13.08 6.15
CA ASP A 148 -14.80 -14.35 5.66
C ASP A 148 -15.53 -14.86 4.41
N LYS A 149 -15.64 -13.98 3.41
CA LYS A 149 -16.33 -14.27 2.15
C LYS A 149 -15.42 -14.00 0.97
N ALA A 150 -15.32 -15.01 0.11
CA ALA A 150 -14.63 -14.91 -1.17
C ALA A 150 -15.64 -14.83 -2.31
N LYS A 151 -15.38 -13.93 -3.26
CA LYS A 151 -16.05 -13.87 -4.56
C LYS A 151 -15.01 -14.08 -5.65
N ILE A 152 -15.10 -15.21 -6.34
CA ILE A 152 -14.28 -15.51 -7.51
C ILE A 152 -14.83 -14.70 -8.68
N LEU A 153 -13.97 -13.90 -9.32
CA LEU A 153 -14.36 -13.04 -10.43
C LEU A 153 -14.17 -13.75 -11.77
N GLU A 154 -12.94 -14.12 -12.08
CA GLU A 154 -12.59 -14.73 -13.36
C GLU A 154 -11.24 -15.44 -13.26
N LYS A 155 -10.98 -16.33 -14.22
CA LYS A 155 -9.65 -16.92 -14.39
C LYS A 155 -8.73 -15.90 -15.03
N TYR A 156 -7.70 -15.50 -14.31
CA TYR A 156 -6.73 -14.51 -14.71
C TYR A 156 -5.36 -15.19 -14.80
N CYS A 157 -4.89 -15.39 -16.03
CA CYS A 157 -3.53 -15.88 -16.28
C CYS A 157 -2.68 -14.72 -16.83
N PRO A 158 -2.11 -13.85 -15.99
CA PRO A 158 -1.18 -12.86 -16.50
C PRO A 158 0.09 -13.61 -16.94
N GLY A 159 0.53 -13.35 -18.16
CA GLY A 159 1.91 -13.59 -18.51
C GLY A 159 2.80 -12.89 -17.47
N ARG A 160 3.77 -13.62 -16.93
CA ARG A 160 4.73 -13.22 -15.88
C ARG A 160 4.94 -11.69 -15.74
N PHE A 161 4.66 -11.21 -14.53
CA PHE A 161 5.09 -9.94 -13.92
C PHE A 161 4.61 -8.66 -14.61
N GLY A 162 3.53 -8.09 -14.09
CA GLY A 162 3.25 -6.66 -14.13
C GLY A 162 2.75 -6.24 -12.75
N ALA A 163 3.32 -5.17 -12.19
CA ALA A 163 2.75 -4.52 -11.02
C ALA A 163 1.34 -4.05 -11.39
N ASN A 164 0.32 -4.59 -10.74
CA ASN A 164 -1.07 -4.21 -10.99
C ASN A 164 -1.56 -3.43 -9.78
N LYS A 165 -1.78 -2.13 -9.96
CA LYS A 165 -2.38 -1.26 -8.95
C LYS A 165 -3.88 -1.21 -9.15
N ILE A 166 -4.64 -1.38 -8.08
CA ILE A 166 -6.07 -1.07 -8.07
C ILE A 166 -6.20 0.43 -7.83
N VAL A 167 -6.92 1.10 -8.71
CA VAL A 167 -7.24 2.50 -8.55
C VAL A 167 -8.76 2.63 -8.59
N GLU A 168 -9.31 3.32 -7.60
CA GLU A 168 -10.72 3.62 -7.60
C GLU A 168 -11.02 4.60 -8.74
N TYR A 169 -11.90 4.18 -9.64
CA TYR A 169 -12.37 5.05 -10.69
C TYR A 169 -13.39 6.04 -10.12
N VAL A 170 -13.08 7.33 -10.22
CA VAL A 170 -14.02 8.41 -9.88
C VAL A 170 -14.30 9.20 -11.16
N ASP A 171 -15.57 9.33 -11.54
CA ASP A 171 -16.07 9.96 -12.79
C ASP A 171 -15.69 11.45 -13.00
N SER A 172 -14.89 12.07 -12.13
CA SER A 172 -14.54 13.48 -12.21
C SER A 172 -13.20 13.72 -12.90
N LEU A 173 -13.12 13.45 -14.21
CA LEU A 173 -12.11 14.09 -15.05
C LEU A 173 -12.55 15.54 -15.29
N VAL A 174 -11.88 16.49 -14.65
CA VAL A 174 -12.11 17.90 -14.91
C VAL A 174 -11.82 18.17 -16.39
N TRP A 175 -12.84 18.56 -17.15
CA TRP A 175 -12.69 19.04 -18.51
C TRP A 175 -11.84 20.32 -18.51
N VAL A 176 -10.60 20.23 -18.99
CA VAL A 176 -9.77 21.42 -19.21
C VAL A 176 -10.15 21.96 -20.58
N ALA A 177 -10.93 23.03 -20.60
CA ALA A 177 -11.21 23.75 -21.84
C ALA A 177 -9.88 24.21 -22.47
N PRO A 178 -9.66 23.99 -23.77
CA PRO A 178 -8.49 24.56 -24.43
C PRO A 178 -8.55 26.08 -24.34
N ASN A 179 -7.49 26.69 -23.79
CA ASN A 179 -7.34 28.14 -23.81
C ASN A 179 -7.20 28.58 -25.28
N VAL A 180 -8.27 29.17 -25.82
CA VAL A 180 -8.21 29.86 -27.11
C VAL A 180 -7.42 31.15 -26.90
N ARG A 181 -6.28 31.27 -27.57
CA ARG A 181 -5.63 32.56 -27.88
C ARG A 181 -5.65 32.74 -29.38
#